data_AF-A0AAU3LAE3-F1
#
_entry.id   AF-A0AAU3LAE3-F1
#
_cell.length_a   1.000
_cell.length_b   1.000
_cell.length_c   1.000
_cell.angle_alpha   90.00
_cell.angle_beta   90.00
_cell.angle_gamma   90.00
#
_symmetry.space_group_name_H-M   'P 1'
#
loop_
_entity.id
_entity.type
_entity.pdbx_description
1 polymer ?
#
loop_
_entity_poly.entity_id
_entity_poly.type
_entity_poly.pdbx_seq_one_letter_code
_entity_poly.pdbx_strand_id
1 'polypeptide(L)'
;MTSSTAAATPLPRPLAPDPARARTAADLLAGLRARDPRLLLSAADISRLTPAVSTWLERGIEPTAVQQTLTTLLPQEPLHHPAGFLAHRLTTLLPPPLPPEPEPAPHARPHPFQTCETCDRAFRAPEPGRCKECAAGGS
;
A
#
# COMPACT_ATOMS: atom_id res chain seq x y z
N MET A 1 -12.44 -8.45 -43.58
CA MET A 1 -11.94 -7.34 -42.75
C MET A 1 -13.03 -7.00 -41.74
N THR A 2 -12.99 -7.59 -40.55
CA THR A 2 -13.89 -7.22 -39.44
C THR A 2 -13.02 -6.94 -38.23
N SER A 3 -12.70 -5.66 -38.04
CA SER A 3 -12.02 -5.19 -36.84
C SER A 3 -13.00 -5.28 -35.68
N SER A 4 -12.76 -6.22 -34.77
CA SER A 4 -13.50 -6.32 -33.51
C SER A 4 -12.96 -5.26 -32.57
N THR A 5 -13.68 -4.14 -32.42
CA THR A 5 -13.40 -3.16 -31.36
C THR A 5 -13.84 -3.74 -30.04
N ALA A 6 -12.97 -4.55 -29.42
CA ALA A 6 -13.15 -4.96 -28.04
C ALA A 6 -13.19 -3.70 -27.17
N ALA A 7 -14.33 -3.45 -26.53
CA ALA A 7 -14.51 -2.39 -25.55
C ALA A 7 -13.40 -2.55 -24.50
N ALA A 8 -12.42 -1.64 -24.52
CA ALA A 8 -11.29 -1.69 -23.61
C ALA A 8 -11.80 -1.54 -22.18
N THR A 9 -11.69 -2.59 -21.37
CA THR A 9 -11.99 -2.53 -19.95
C THR A 9 -11.24 -1.33 -19.36
N PRO A 10 -11.94 -0.40 -18.67
CA PRO A 10 -11.30 0.77 -18.14
C PRO A 10 -10.22 0.33 -17.14
N LEU A 11 -9.02 0.89 -17.31
CA LEU A 11 -7.91 0.63 -16.41
C LEU A 11 -8.28 1.07 -14.99
N PRO A 12 -7.85 0.32 -13.97
CA PRO A 12 -8.06 0.74 -12.59
C PRO A 12 -7.41 2.11 -12.34
N ARG A 13 -8.08 2.92 -11.52
CA ARG A 13 -7.61 4.24 -11.11
C ARG A 13 -7.54 4.31 -9.58
N PRO A 14 -6.55 5.02 -9.02
CA PRO A 14 -6.45 5.19 -7.59
C PRO A 14 -7.62 6.04 -7.09
N LEU A 15 -8.07 5.74 -5.87
CA LEU A 15 -9.10 6.51 -5.18
C LEU A 15 -8.59 7.89 -4.76
N ALA A 16 -7.33 7.95 -4.31
CA ALA A 16 -6.65 9.16 -3.90
C ALA A 16 -5.52 9.49 -4.89
N PRO A 17 -5.72 10.46 -5.80
CA PRO A 17 -4.68 10.89 -6.73
C PRO A 17 -3.50 11.47 -5.95
N ASP A 18 -2.31 10.93 -6.19
CA ASP A 18 -1.06 11.34 -5.57
C ASP A 18 0.01 11.53 -6.66
N PRO A 19 0.53 12.76 -6.86
CA PRO A 19 1.51 13.04 -7.90
C PRO A 19 2.84 12.32 -7.68
N ALA A 20 3.25 12.09 -6.43
CA ALA A 20 4.48 11.36 -6.12
C ALA A 20 4.33 9.89 -6.54
N ARG A 21 3.20 9.27 -6.18
CA ARG A 21 2.86 7.90 -6.59
C ARG A 21 2.74 7.76 -8.12
N ALA A 22 2.11 8.73 -8.78
CA ALA A 22 2.02 8.76 -10.24
C ALA A 22 3.40 8.87 -10.91
N ARG A 23 4.32 9.65 -10.33
CA ARG A 23 5.69 9.74 -10.81
C ARG A 23 6.43 8.42 -10.66
N THR A 24 6.38 7.80 -9.48
CA THR A 24 6.97 6.47 -9.22
C THR A 24 6.43 5.42 -10.19
N ALA A 25 5.11 5.42 -10.44
CA ALA A 25 4.47 4.52 -11.38
C ALA A 25 4.97 4.72 -12.82
N ALA A 26 5.11 5.97 -13.27
CA ALA A 26 5.62 6.29 -14.61
C ALA A 26 7.10 5.88 -14.76
N ASP A 27 7.94 6.16 -13.76
CA ASP A 27 9.37 5.81 -13.77
C ASP A 27 9.57 4.29 -13.76
N LEU A 28 8.74 3.54 -13.00
CA LEU A 28 8.72 2.08 -13.02
C LEU A 28 8.42 1.54 -14.42
N LEU A 29 7.36 2.05 -15.06
CA LEU A 29 6.96 1.62 -16.41
C LEU A 29 8.05 1.94 -17.46
N ALA A 30 8.66 3.11 -17.37
CA ALA A 30 9.78 3.50 -18.24
C ALA A 30 11.01 2.60 -18.04
N GLY A 31 11.23 2.12 -16.82
CA GLY A 31 12.33 1.23 -16.44
C GLY A 31 12.16 -0.22 -16.87
N LEU A 32 10.95 -0.66 -17.29
CA LEU A 32 10.70 -2.06 -17.68
C LEU A 32 11.59 -2.52 -18.85
N ARG A 33 11.88 -1.63 -19.80
CA ARG A 33 12.75 -1.91 -20.97
C ARG A 33 14.16 -2.37 -20.60
N ALA A 34 14.66 -1.98 -19.42
CA ALA A 34 15.99 -2.38 -18.95
C ALA A 34 15.99 -3.82 -18.41
N ARG A 35 14.82 -4.35 -18.03
CA ARG A 35 14.67 -5.74 -17.56
C ARG A 35 14.30 -6.70 -18.69
N ASP A 36 13.41 -6.30 -19.58
CA ASP A 36 13.08 -7.05 -20.78
C ASP A 36 12.90 -6.06 -21.96
N PRO A 37 13.74 -6.12 -23.00
CA PRO A 37 13.66 -5.20 -24.13
C PRO A 37 12.36 -5.31 -24.93
N ARG A 38 11.60 -6.41 -24.78
CA ARG A 38 10.28 -6.60 -25.41
C ARG A 38 9.21 -5.72 -24.76
N LEU A 39 9.45 -5.18 -23.56
CA LEU A 39 8.55 -4.28 -22.84
C LEU A 39 8.86 -2.81 -23.12
N LEU A 40 9.10 -2.47 -24.39
CA LEU A 40 9.30 -1.10 -24.83
C LEU A 40 7.93 -0.41 -24.96
N LEU A 41 7.72 0.64 -24.16
CA LEU A 41 6.46 1.38 -24.10
C LEU A 41 6.65 2.79 -24.65
N SER A 42 5.67 3.29 -25.41
CA SER A 42 5.63 4.69 -25.81
C SER A 42 5.28 5.58 -24.61
N ALA A 43 5.56 6.89 -24.70
CA ALA A 43 5.15 7.85 -23.67
C ALA A 43 3.62 7.86 -23.47
N ALA A 44 2.85 7.65 -24.53
CA ALA A 44 1.39 7.56 -24.45
C ALA A 44 0.95 6.28 -23.72
N ASP A 45 1.63 5.15 -23.94
CA ASP A 45 1.36 3.91 -23.20
C ASP A 45 1.68 4.04 -21.72
N ILE A 46 2.81 4.67 -21.39
CA ILE A 46 3.20 4.93 -19.99
C ILE A 46 2.11 5.77 -19.32
N SER A 47 1.77 6.93 -19.88
CA SER A 47 0.71 7.80 -19.34
C SER A 47 -0.63 7.10 -19.19
N ARG A 48 -0.97 6.18 -20.12
CA ARG A 48 -2.20 5.39 -20.04
C ARG A 48 -2.17 4.37 -18.90
N LEU A 49 -1.03 3.72 -18.67
CA LEU A 49 -0.87 2.65 -17.67
C LEU A 49 -0.56 3.17 -16.26
N THR A 50 -0.03 4.39 -16.14
CA THR A 50 0.34 5.01 -14.85
C THR A 50 -0.78 4.93 -13.80
N PRO A 51 -2.06 5.26 -14.08
CA PRO A 51 -3.13 5.16 -13.08
C PRO A 51 -3.33 3.74 -12.55
N ALA A 52 -3.19 2.73 -13.42
CA ALA A 52 -3.35 1.34 -13.01
C ALA A 52 -2.24 0.93 -12.05
N VAL A 53 -0.99 1.27 -12.35
CA VAL A 53 0.15 1.04 -11.44
C VAL A 53 0.00 1.84 -10.15
N SER A 54 -0.44 3.09 -10.20
CA SER A 54 -0.73 3.88 -9.00
C SER A 54 -1.78 3.25 -8.11
N THR A 55 -2.74 2.51 -8.67
CA THR A 55 -3.73 1.76 -7.89
C THR A 55 -3.09 0.60 -7.12
N TRP A 56 -2.10 -0.08 -7.71
CA TRP A 56 -1.35 -1.13 -7.01
C TRP A 56 -0.53 -0.55 -5.85
N LEU A 57 0.13 0.59 -6.08
CA LEU A 57 0.89 1.30 -5.06
C LEU A 57 -0.03 1.83 -3.94
N GLU A 58 -1.23 2.30 -4.27
CA GLU A 58 -2.24 2.72 -3.28
C GLU A 58 -2.68 1.55 -2.38
N ARG A 59 -2.71 0.33 -2.92
CA ARG A 59 -3.02 -0.90 -2.17
C ARG A 59 -1.82 -1.43 -1.38
N GLY A 60 -0.75 -0.65 -1.24
CA GLY A 60 0.43 -1.02 -0.46
C GLY A 60 1.36 -2.02 -1.14
N ILE A 61 1.24 -2.23 -2.45
CA ILE A 61 2.17 -3.09 -3.17
C ILE A 61 3.45 -2.32 -3.47
N GLU A 62 4.58 -2.86 -3.04
CA GLU A 62 5.90 -2.25 -3.27
C GLU A 62 6.22 -2.13 -4.78
N PRO A 63 6.87 -1.04 -5.23
CA PRO A 63 7.21 -0.84 -6.63
C PRO A 63 8.00 -2.00 -7.25
N THR A 64 8.91 -2.60 -6.49
CA THR A 64 9.71 -3.76 -6.93
C THR A 64 8.84 -5.00 -7.16
N ALA A 65 7.84 -5.23 -6.31
CA ALA A 65 6.89 -6.34 -6.42
C ALA A 65 5.95 -6.15 -7.62
N VAL A 66 5.47 -4.92 -7.86
CA VAL A 66 4.72 -4.59 -9.09
C VAL A 66 5.59 -4.89 -10.31
N GLN A 67 6.82 -4.41 -10.33
CA GLN A 67 7.73 -4.61 -11.45
C GLN A 67 8.00 -6.09 -11.71
N GLN A 68 8.28 -6.87 -10.65
CA GLN A 68 8.43 -8.33 -10.76
C GLN A 68 7.19 -8.95 -11.38
N THR A 69 5.99 -8.64 -10.87
CA THR A 69 4.72 -9.14 -11.39
C THR A 69 4.52 -8.82 -12.86
N LEU A 70 4.95 -7.64 -13.34
CA LEU A 70 4.86 -7.27 -14.75
C LEU A 70 5.87 -7.99 -15.65
N THR A 71 7.00 -8.45 -15.08
CA THR A 71 8.10 -9.11 -15.82
C THR A 71 8.13 -10.63 -15.68
N THR A 72 7.34 -11.24 -14.80
CA THR A 72 7.32 -12.70 -14.60
C THR A 72 6.41 -13.40 -15.61
N LEU A 73 6.68 -14.68 -15.91
CA LEU A 73 5.81 -15.50 -16.78
C LEU A 73 5.44 -14.78 -18.10
N LEU A 74 6.41 -14.12 -18.71
CA LEU A 74 6.19 -13.49 -20.01
C LEU A 74 6.00 -14.59 -21.07
N PRO A 75 5.10 -14.39 -22.04
CA PRO A 75 4.93 -15.30 -23.16
C PRO A 75 6.27 -15.62 -23.84
N GLN A 76 6.41 -16.88 -24.27
CA GLN A 76 7.56 -17.32 -25.08
C GLN A 76 7.47 -16.75 -26.50
N GLU A 77 6.25 -16.51 -26.98
CA GLU A 77 5.98 -15.92 -28.29
C GLU A 77 6.30 -14.41 -28.33
N PRO A 78 6.51 -13.84 -29.53
CA PRO A 78 6.73 -12.41 -29.71
C PRO A 78 5.58 -11.57 -29.12
N LEU A 79 5.93 -10.61 -28.26
CA LEU A 79 4.96 -9.70 -27.66
C LEU A 79 4.62 -8.56 -28.64
N HIS A 80 3.54 -8.74 -29.41
CA HIS A 80 3.08 -7.74 -30.37
C HIS A 80 2.43 -6.51 -29.70
N HIS A 81 1.84 -6.69 -28.52
CA HIS A 81 1.12 -5.63 -27.81
C HIS A 81 1.52 -5.57 -26.32
N PRO A 82 2.73 -5.08 -26.00
CA PRO A 82 3.23 -5.06 -24.62
C PRO A 82 2.31 -4.24 -23.70
N ALA A 83 1.85 -3.07 -24.16
CA ALA A 83 1.00 -2.21 -23.34
C ALA A 83 -0.40 -2.81 -23.07
N GLY A 84 -0.95 -3.59 -24.00
CA GLY A 84 -2.21 -4.31 -23.82
C GLY A 84 -2.07 -5.48 -22.86
N PHE A 85 -0.96 -6.22 -22.95
CA PHE A 85 -0.63 -7.28 -22.00
C PHE A 85 -0.48 -6.75 -20.57
N LEU A 86 0.25 -5.65 -20.39
CA LEU A 86 0.42 -5.01 -19.08
C LEU A 86 -0.92 -4.49 -18.54
N ALA A 87 -1.74 -3.86 -19.38
CA ALA A 87 -3.09 -3.42 -19.01
C ALA A 87 -3.95 -4.58 -18.49
N HIS A 88 -3.95 -5.70 -19.21
CA HIS A 88 -4.68 -6.91 -18.82
C HIS A 88 -4.16 -7.42 -17.47
N ARG A 89 -2.84 -7.57 -17.31
CA ARG A 89 -2.24 -8.09 -16.08
C ARG A 89 -2.51 -7.19 -14.87
N LEU A 90 -2.37 -5.87 -15.03
CA LEU A 90 -2.67 -4.89 -13.97
C LEU A 90 -4.13 -4.88 -13.55
N THR A 91 -5.04 -5.32 -14.43
CA THR A 91 -6.48 -5.41 -14.13
C THR A 91 -6.84 -6.76 -13.52
N THR A 92 -6.39 -7.86 -14.12
CA THR A 92 -6.71 -9.24 -13.71
C THR A 92 -6.03 -9.64 -12.40
N LEU A 93 -4.79 -9.19 -12.16
CA LEU A 93 -4.03 -9.52 -10.96
C LEU A 93 -4.12 -8.45 -9.87
N LEU A 94 -5.04 -7.49 -10.00
CA LEU A 94 -5.17 -6.40 -9.04
C LEU A 94 -5.56 -6.98 -7.66
N PRO A 95 -4.67 -6.90 -6.64
CA PRO A 95 -4.95 -7.48 -5.32
C PRO A 95 -6.08 -6.71 -4.65
N PRO A 96 -7.00 -7.34 -3.88
CA PRO A 96 -8.09 -6.63 -3.20
C PRO A 96 -7.56 -5.52 -2.28
N PRO A 97 -8.34 -4.45 -2.03
CA PRO A 97 -7.92 -3.41 -1.09
C PRO A 97 -7.71 -4.03 0.30
N LEU A 98 -6.61 -3.67 0.94
CA LEU A 98 -6.39 -4.02 2.34
C LEU A 98 -7.44 -3.31 3.20
N PRO A 99 -8.03 -3.99 4.21
CA PRO A 99 -8.83 -3.30 5.21
C PRO A 99 -7.98 -2.21 5.86
N PRO A 100 -8.56 -1.06 6.21
CA PRO A 100 -7.83 -0.02 6.92
C PRO A 100 -7.24 -0.63 8.17
N GLU A 101 -5.92 -0.46 8.36
CA GLU A 101 -5.28 -0.87 9.59
C GLU A 101 -5.96 -0.11 10.74
N PRO A 102 -6.39 -0.80 11.81
CA PRO A 102 -6.97 -0.10 12.96
C PRO A 102 -5.94 0.93 13.42
N GLU A 103 -6.32 2.21 13.46
CA GLU A 103 -5.45 3.26 13.95
C GLU A 103 -4.87 2.79 15.30
N PRO A 104 -3.54 2.88 15.49
CA PRO A 104 -2.94 2.47 16.74
C PRO A 104 -3.66 3.23 17.84
N ALA A 105 -4.41 2.50 18.68
CA ALA A 105 -5.12 3.09 19.80
C ALA A 105 -4.12 3.97 20.55
N PRO A 106 -4.45 5.24 20.84
CA PRO A 106 -3.51 6.15 21.46
C PRO A 106 -2.94 5.43 22.66
N HIS A 107 -1.63 5.13 22.63
CA HIS A 107 -0.96 4.37 23.67
C HIS A 107 -1.41 4.98 25.00
N ALA A 108 -2.21 4.24 25.78
CA ALA A 108 -2.72 4.76 27.04
C ALA A 108 -1.48 5.12 27.85
N ARG A 109 -1.21 6.43 27.99
CA ARG A 109 -0.01 6.89 28.68
C ARG A 109 -0.03 6.22 30.05
N PRO A 110 1.07 5.58 30.49
CA PRO A 110 1.10 4.98 31.82
C PRO A 110 0.66 6.03 32.83
N HIS A 111 -0.22 5.65 33.77
CA HIS A 111 -0.65 6.56 34.82
C HIS A 111 0.58 7.21 35.51
N PRO A 112 0.48 8.49 35.89
CA PRO A 112 1.55 9.17 36.59
C PRO A 112 1.91 8.43 37.89
N PHE A 113 3.14 8.61 38.35
CA PHE A 113 3.54 8.15 39.67
C PHE A 113 2.95 9.07 40.72
N GLN A 114 2.27 8.48 41.70
CA GLN A 114 1.70 9.11 42.88
C GLN A 114 2.37 8.51 44.12
N THR A 115 2.40 9.27 45.22
CA THR A 115 2.93 8.81 46.51
C THR A 115 1.78 8.43 47.43
N CYS A 116 1.87 7.27 48.09
CA CYS A 116 0.85 6.81 49.02
C CYS A 116 0.82 7.71 50.26
N GLU A 117 -0.36 8.22 50.61
CA GLU A 117 -0.56 9.09 51.78
C GLU A 117 -0.39 8.38 53.13
N THR A 118 -0.26 7.04 53.16
CA THR A 118 -0.17 6.24 54.40
C THR A 118 1.21 5.64 54.62
N CYS A 119 1.94 5.29 53.56
CA CYS A 119 3.22 4.58 53.65
C CYS A 119 4.32 5.19 52.78
N ASP A 120 4.09 6.37 52.20
CA ASP A 120 5.03 7.09 51.33
C ASP A 120 5.56 6.31 50.11
N ARG A 121 4.92 5.18 49.78
CA ARG A 121 5.32 4.34 48.65
C ARG A 121 4.84 4.95 47.32
N ALA A 122 5.75 5.06 46.35
CA ALA A 122 5.41 5.44 44.98
C ALA A 122 4.62 4.32 44.26
N PHE A 123 3.52 4.68 43.62
CA PHE A 123 2.67 3.78 42.82
C PHE A 123 2.08 4.51 41.61
N ARG A 124 1.57 3.79 40.61
CA ARG A 124 0.94 4.41 39.43
C ARG A 124 -0.57 4.47 39.58
N ALA A 125 -1.15 5.66 39.50
CA ALA A 125 -2.60 5.88 39.56
C ALA A 125 -3.01 7.18 38.86
N PRO A 126 -4.26 7.27 38.35
CA PRO A 126 -4.75 8.48 37.69
C PRO A 126 -4.85 9.67 38.65
N GLU A 127 -5.19 9.41 39.91
CA GLU A 127 -5.41 10.43 40.95
C GLU A 127 -4.56 10.11 42.19
N PRO A 128 -4.21 11.11 43.02
CA PRO A 128 -3.55 10.90 44.30
C PRO A 128 -4.38 10.01 45.24
N GLY A 129 -3.72 9.24 46.10
CA GLY A 129 -4.42 8.44 47.10
C GLY A 129 -3.57 7.35 47.72
N ARG A 130 -4.23 6.28 48.18
CA ARG A 130 -3.59 5.14 48.84
C ARG A 130 -3.16 4.07 47.83
N CYS A 131 -1.99 3.47 48.07
CA CYS A 131 -1.54 2.33 47.27
C CYS A 131 -2.47 1.12 47.48
N LYS A 132 -2.39 0.13 46.58
CA LYS A 132 -3.24 -1.08 46.62
C LYS A 132 -3.17 -1.82 47.96
N GLU A 133 -2.00 -1.84 48.60
CA GLU A 133 -1.80 -2.49 49.91
C GLU A 133 -2.55 -1.73 51.02
N CYS A 134 -2.39 -0.41 51.11
CA CYS A 134 -3.10 0.42 52.10
C CYS A 134 -4.61 0.56 51.82
N ALA A 135 -5.04 0.36 50.57
CA ALA A 135 -6.46 0.31 50.20
C ALA A 135 -7.10 -1.04 50.54
N ALA A 136 -6.34 -2.14 50.44
CA ALA A 136 -6.82 -3.50 50.72
C ALA A 136 -6.74 -3.89 52.21
N GLY A 137 -5.90 -3.22 52.99
CA GLY A 137 -5.73 -3.47 54.41
C GLY A 137 -5.27 -2.23 55.14
N GLY A 138 -6.22 -1.47 55.70
CA GLY A 138 -5.92 -0.62 56.84
C GLY A 138 -5.73 -1.53 58.06
N SER A 139 -4.48 -1.73 58.48
CA SER A 139 -4.16 -2.12 59.86
C SER A 139 -3.67 -0.89 60.60
#